data_AF-A0A3D2C416-F1
#
_entry.id   AF-A0A3D2C416-F1
#
_cell.length_a   1.000
_cell.length_b   1.000
_cell.length_c   1.000
_cell.angle_alpha   90.00
_cell.angle_beta   90.00
_cell.angle_gamma   90.00
#
_symmetry.space_group_name_H-M   'P 1'
#
loop_
_entity.id
_entity.type
_entity.pdbx_description
1 polymer ?
#
loop_
_entity_poly.entity_id
_entity_poly.type
_entity_poly.pdbx_seq_one_letter_code
_entity_poly.pdbx_strand_id
1 'polypeptide(L)'
;MRHWLVIIALSAWGCAPSRPCGAELWHTGSGSAREVVAVGGWNRWDPGADPLQEVHSGAWTTRVEPPPGDYAYMFQVDGKPVRDPYAPLLEHDPNGGPERSVLRVEDCTVPTMVVDDLRASAEGAVDGLVRFLRGDGGPRLDAESVTARTLDGHRLHTHAIPSRGDIELSGRGLSAGKHTVVVSAADEDGTTATLRLPLWVEDSPHTWADGLVYQVMIDRFADASGTLEDDPAAIGLRAGGTLAGVQAQLDAGWFEALGVSALWLSPVYPVPDGTYPTLQGHQMAAYHGYWPTAYAGVEPSIGTEEDLRNLVQSAHAQGIRVVLDVIP
;
A
#
# COMPACT_ATOMS: atom_id res chain seq x y z
N MET A 1 -14.60 5.21 -36.28
CA MET A 1 -13.56 6.26 -36.40
C MET A 1 -13.80 7.29 -35.30
N ARG A 2 -13.23 7.09 -34.11
CA ARG A 2 -13.27 8.07 -33.02
C ARG A 2 -11.98 8.87 -33.10
N HIS A 3 -12.11 10.17 -33.32
CA HIS A 3 -11.00 11.11 -33.40
C HIS A 3 -10.49 11.31 -31.98
N TRP A 4 -9.27 10.83 -31.70
CA TRP A 4 -8.56 11.14 -30.48
C TRP A 4 -7.99 12.55 -30.62
N LEU A 5 -8.51 13.48 -29.85
CA LEU A 5 -7.91 14.80 -29.68
C LEU A 5 -6.63 14.58 -28.85
N VAL A 6 -5.48 14.48 -29.52
CA VAL A 6 -4.18 14.51 -28.85
C VAL A 6 -3.96 15.95 -28.42
N ILE A 7 -4.24 16.24 -27.15
CA ILE A 7 -3.74 17.46 -26.52
C ILE A 7 -2.25 17.24 -26.31
N ILE A 8 -1.44 17.72 -27.26
CA ILE A 8 -0.01 17.92 -27.02
C ILE A 8 0.06 19.08 -26.03
N ALA A 9 0.13 18.77 -24.74
CA ALA A 9 0.62 19.71 -23.77
C ALA A 9 2.07 20.01 -24.16
N LEU A 10 2.28 21.19 -24.76
CA LEU A 10 3.60 21.76 -24.94
C LEU A 10 4.24 21.87 -23.55
N SER A 11 5.10 20.90 -23.24
CA SER A 11 5.85 20.80 -22.00
C SER A 11 6.63 22.09 -21.77
N ALA A 12 6.30 22.79 -20.68
CA ALA A 12 7.12 23.85 -20.14
C ALA A 12 8.57 23.34 -20.01
N TRP A 13 9.53 24.18 -20.39
CA TRP A 13 10.92 23.82 -20.53
C TRP A 13 11.55 23.26 -19.24
N GLY A 14 11.89 21.97 -19.26
CA GLY A 14 13.27 21.50 -19.08
C GLY A 14 13.98 21.68 -17.74
N CYS A 15 13.28 21.67 -16.60
CA CYS A 15 13.95 21.59 -15.30
C CYS A 15 13.58 20.31 -14.57
N ALA A 16 14.60 19.60 -14.05
CA ALA A 16 14.39 18.44 -13.21
C ALA A 16 13.61 18.85 -11.95
N PRO A 17 12.47 18.21 -11.67
CA PRO A 17 11.59 18.61 -10.58
C PRO A 17 12.28 18.38 -9.24
N SER A 18 12.14 19.34 -8.33
CA SER A 18 12.55 19.20 -6.93
C SER A 18 11.35 18.93 -6.04
N ARG A 19 11.58 18.24 -4.92
CA ARG A 19 10.59 18.05 -3.88
C ARG A 19 10.35 19.38 -3.18
N PRO A 20 9.14 19.97 -3.24
CA PRO A 20 8.84 21.12 -2.41
C PRO A 20 8.83 20.67 -0.95
N CYS A 21 9.51 21.41 -0.08
CA CYS A 21 9.34 21.23 1.36
C CYS A 21 7.96 21.75 1.80
N GLY A 22 7.46 21.25 2.92
CA GLY A 22 6.17 21.61 3.47
C GLY A 22 5.00 20.77 2.96
N ALA A 23 3.86 20.97 3.61
CA ALA A 23 2.61 20.30 3.33
C ALA A 23 1.50 21.33 3.13
N GLU A 24 0.65 21.08 2.15
CA GLU A 24 -0.55 21.87 1.93
C GLU A 24 -1.75 21.17 2.59
N LEU A 25 -2.39 21.86 3.52
CA LEU A 25 -3.56 21.36 4.24
C LEU A 25 -4.81 22.00 3.67
N TRP A 26 -5.76 21.16 3.28
CA TRP A 26 -7.02 21.59 2.67
C TRP A 26 -8.20 21.27 3.58
N HIS A 27 -9.10 22.25 3.74
CA HIS A 27 -10.38 22.03 4.39
C HIS A 27 -11.50 22.43 3.44
N THR A 28 -12.48 21.53 3.25
CA THR A 28 -13.70 21.83 2.51
C THR A 28 -14.92 21.63 3.40
N GLY A 29 -15.80 22.62 3.47
CA GLY A 29 -17.02 22.57 4.27
C GLY A 29 -18.24 23.10 3.51
N SER A 30 -19.42 22.55 3.81
CA SER A 30 -20.70 23.07 3.32
C SER A 30 -21.19 24.17 4.26
N GLY A 31 -20.65 25.39 4.16
CA GLY A 31 -21.12 26.47 5.03
C GLY A 31 -20.36 27.80 4.93
N SER A 32 -20.87 28.77 5.69
CA SER A 32 -20.33 30.13 5.86
C SER A 32 -19.28 30.20 6.97
N ALA A 33 -18.33 29.25 7.00
CA ALA A 33 -17.23 29.31 7.96
C ALA A 33 -16.56 30.68 7.86
N ARG A 34 -16.31 31.34 8.99
CA ARG A 34 -15.64 32.66 9.01
C ARG A 34 -14.16 32.50 9.18
N GLU A 35 -13.76 31.46 9.90
CA GLU A 35 -12.38 31.17 10.22
C GLU A 35 -12.16 29.66 10.21
N VAL A 36 -11.07 29.25 9.58
CA VAL A 36 -10.55 27.89 9.64
C VAL A 36 -9.07 27.96 10.00
N VAL A 37 -8.64 27.18 10.98
CA VAL A 37 -7.24 27.15 11.43
C VAL A 37 -6.76 25.70 11.50
N ALA A 38 -5.51 25.43 11.09
CA ALA A 38 -4.87 24.15 11.34
C ALA A 38 -4.17 24.17 12.70
N VAL A 39 -4.46 23.20 13.55
CA VAL A 39 -3.81 23.03 14.86
C VAL A 39 -3.24 21.63 14.97
N GLY A 40 -2.01 21.51 15.45
CA GLY A 40 -1.37 20.20 15.56
C GLY A 40 -0.07 20.21 16.35
N GLY A 41 0.60 19.07 16.36
CA GLY A 41 1.85 18.89 17.10
C GLY A 41 2.94 19.91 16.72
N TRP A 42 3.04 20.29 15.45
CA TRP A 42 4.08 21.21 14.96
C TRP A 42 3.95 22.63 15.51
N ASN A 43 2.72 23.12 15.73
CA ASN A 43 2.45 24.45 16.26
C ASN A 43 2.01 24.43 17.73
N ARG A 44 2.17 23.28 18.42
CA ARG A 44 1.74 23.07 19.81
C ARG A 44 0.24 23.34 20.01
N TRP A 45 -0.58 22.99 19.01
CA TRP A 45 -2.04 23.17 19.02
C TRP A 45 -2.50 24.63 19.17
N ASP A 46 -1.70 25.58 18.71
CA ASP A 46 -1.99 27.02 18.81
C ASP A 46 -3.02 27.47 17.76
N PRO A 47 -4.24 27.90 18.15
CA PRO A 47 -5.28 28.35 17.22
C PRO A 47 -4.98 29.70 16.54
N GLY A 48 -3.87 30.36 16.87
CA GLY A 48 -3.43 31.58 16.20
C GLY A 48 -2.29 31.39 15.20
N ALA A 49 -1.72 30.19 15.10
CA ALA A 49 -0.46 29.97 14.37
C ALA A 49 -0.65 29.82 12.86
N ASP A 50 -1.56 28.93 12.43
CA ASP A 50 -1.70 28.54 11.02
C ASP A 50 -3.15 28.73 10.50
N PRO A 51 -3.62 29.97 10.35
CA PRO A 51 -4.94 30.24 9.76
C PRO A 51 -4.96 29.81 8.28
N LEU A 52 -6.05 29.18 7.85
CA LEU A 52 -6.29 28.87 6.44
C LEU A 52 -6.89 30.07 5.72
N GLN A 53 -6.57 30.18 4.44
CA GLN A 53 -7.11 31.19 3.53
C GLN A 53 -8.19 30.55 2.66
N GLU A 54 -9.35 31.19 2.56
CA GLU A 54 -10.40 30.76 1.64
C GLU A 54 -9.98 31.07 0.20
N VAL A 55 -9.85 30.03 -0.63
CA VAL A 55 -9.44 30.15 -2.04
C VAL A 55 -10.63 30.07 -2.99
N HIS A 56 -11.68 29.34 -2.60
CA HIS A 56 -12.98 29.29 -3.27
C HIS A 56 -14.08 29.07 -2.22
N SER A 57 -15.34 29.34 -2.55
CA SER A 57 -16.45 29.28 -1.59
C SER A 57 -16.48 27.93 -0.83
N GLY A 58 -16.15 27.98 0.46
CA GLY A 58 -16.11 26.80 1.34
C GLY A 58 -14.84 25.94 1.24
N ALA A 59 -13.86 26.34 0.44
CA ALA A 59 -12.57 25.67 0.27
C ALA A 59 -11.43 26.55 0.81
N TRP A 60 -10.72 26.02 1.79
CA TRP A 60 -9.70 26.71 2.58
C TRP A 60 -8.38 25.96 2.46
N THR A 61 -7.26 26.68 2.39
CA THR A 61 -5.92 26.09 2.35
C THR A 61 -4.93 26.85 3.21
N THR A 62 -3.93 26.14 3.75
CA THR A 62 -2.72 26.71 4.32
C THR A 62 -1.53 25.83 3.99
N ARG A 63 -0.34 26.42 4.00
CA ARG A 63 0.92 25.70 3.83
C ARG A 63 1.69 25.74 5.14
N VAL A 64 2.05 24.58 5.65
CA VAL A 64 2.88 24.41 6.85
C VAL A 64 4.21 23.76 6.47
N GLU A 65 5.29 24.14 7.13
CA GLU A 65 6.64 23.58 6.84
C GLU A 65 7.30 23.05 8.12
N PRO A 66 6.69 22.06 8.80
CA PRO A 66 7.33 21.45 9.95
C PRO A 66 8.52 20.56 9.50
N PRO A 67 9.44 20.21 10.41
CA PRO A 67 10.44 19.19 10.17
C PRO A 67 9.82 17.84 9.73
N PRO A 68 10.62 16.92 9.16
CA PRO A 68 10.11 15.59 8.80
C PRO A 68 9.60 14.83 10.03
N GLY A 69 8.43 14.22 9.90
CA GLY A 69 7.79 13.50 10.99
C GLY A 69 6.28 13.35 10.82
N ASP A 70 5.68 12.65 11.78
CA ASP A 70 4.24 12.48 11.89
C ASP A 70 3.69 13.44 12.95
N TYR A 71 2.65 14.18 12.59
CA TYR A 71 2.03 15.16 13.46
C TYR A 71 0.52 14.97 13.52
N ALA A 72 0.02 14.69 14.71
CA ALA A 72 -1.40 14.80 15.02
C ALA A 72 -1.91 16.22 14.76
N TYR A 73 -3.07 16.34 14.12
CA TYR A 73 -3.72 17.61 13.85
C TYR A 73 -5.24 17.52 13.78
N MET A 74 -5.87 18.68 13.88
CA MET A 74 -7.27 18.93 13.55
C MET A 74 -7.39 20.31 12.90
N PHE A 75 -8.51 20.56 12.24
CA PHE A 75 -8.92 21.93 11.95
C PHE A 75 -9.71 22.49 13.14
N GLN A 76 -9.68 23.81 13.30
CA GLN A 76 -10.66 24.55 14.08
C GLN A 76 -11.49 25.39 13.13
N VAL A 77 -12.79 25.09 13.03
CA VAL A 77 -13.75 25.83 12.21
C VAL A 77 -14.61 26.66 13.14
N ASP A 78 -14.50 27.98 13.07
CA ASP A 78 -15.15 28.93 14.00
C ASP A 78 -14.93 28.52 15.48
N GLY A 79 -13.71 28.12 15.82
CA GLY A 79 -13.29 27.69 17.16
C GLY A 79 -13.73 26.28 17.58
N LYS A 80 -14.39 25.51 16.70
CA LYS A 80 -14.79 24.12 16.98
C LYS A 80 -13.81 23.15 16.33
N PRO A 81 -13.33 22.12 17.04
CA PRO A 81 -12.45 21.13 16.46
C PRO A 81 -13.21 20.30 15.41
N VAL A 82 -12.61 20.16 14.23
CA VAL A 82 -13.11 19.36 13.12
C VAL A 82 -11.94 18.52 12.62
N ARG A 83 -12.11 17.19 12.67
CA ARG A 83 -11.16 16.27 12.08
C ARG A 83 -11.18 16.42 10.56
N ASP A 84 -10.01 16.30 9.93
CA ASP A 84 -9.95 16.23 8.47
C ASP A 84 -10.61 14.92 7.99
N PRO A 85 -11.73 14.98 7.24
CA PRO A 85 -12.42 13.77 6.77
C PRO A 85 -11.65 13.07 5.64
N TYR A 86 -10.65 13.71 5.05
CA TYR A 86 -9.84 13.17 3.95
C TYR A 86 -8.45 12.72 4.38
N ALA A 87 -8.06 12.96 5.64
CA ALA A 87 -6.81 12.46 6.16
C ALA A 87 -6.80 10.92 6.15
N PRO A 88 -5.84 10.27 5.47
CA PRO A 88 -5.79 8.82 5.37
C PRO A 88 -5.25 8.16 6.64
N LEU A 89 -4.53 8.93 7.48
CA LEU A 89 -3.93 8.46 8.71
C LEU A 89 -4.61 9.12 9.90
N LEU A 90 -4.92 8.31 10.91
CA LEU A 90 -5.58 8.73 12.14
C LEU A 90 -4.77 8.25 13.35
N GLU A 91 -4.90 8.95 14.46
CA GLU A 91 -4.44 8.50 15.77
C GLU A 91 -5.53 8.67 16.84
N HIS A 92 -5.47 7.84 17.87
CA HIS A 92 -6.26 8.03 19.08
C HIS A 92 -5.65 9.13 19.94
N ASP A 93 -6.51 9.97 20.53
CA ASP A 93 -6.07 10.95 21.52
C ASP A 93 -5.63 10.22 22.80
N PRO A 94 -4.39 10.41 23.27
CA PRO A 94 -3.88 9.75 24.47
C PRO A 94 -4.66 10.10 25.75
N ASN A 95 -5.46 11.17 25.74
CA ASN A 95 -6.30 11.59 26.86
C ASN A 95 -7.76 11.14 26.74
N GLY A 96 -8.09 10.28 25.78
CA GLY A 96 -9.46 9.79 25.54
C GLY A 96 -10.37 10.79 24.83
N GLY A 97 -9.79 11.80 24.17
CA GLY A 97 -10.50 12.71 23.28
C GLY A 97 -10.86 12.09 21.92
N PRO A 98 -11.45 12.88 21.00
CA PRO A 98 -11.76 12.40 19.65
C PRO A 98 -10.49 12.02 18.87
N GLU A 99 -10.63 11.11 17.93
CA GLU A 99 -9.55 10.77 16.99
C GLU A 99 -9.06 11.99 16.22
N ARG A 100 -7.75 12.02 15.98
CA ARG A 100 -7.06 13.12 15.31
C ARG A 100 -6.54 12.65 13.97
N SER A 101 -6.45 13.57 13.02
CA SER A 101 -5.82 13.33 11.74
C SER A 101 -4.30 13.35 11.90
N VAL A 102 -3.56 12.60 11.09
CA VAL A 102 -2.09 12.58 11.12
C VAL A 102 -1.55 13.13 9.82
N LEU A 103 -0.78 14.21 9.92
CA LEU A 103 0.01 14.79 8.85
C LEU A 103 1.39 14.11 8.85
N ARG A 104 1.69 13.35 7.79
CA ARG A 104 3.03 12.80 7.55
C ARG A 104 3.82 13.75 6.65
N VAL A 105 4.87 14.36 7.19
CA VAL A 105 5.80 15.20 6.44
C VAL A 105 7.06 14.39 6.15
N GLU A 106 7.25 14.07 4.88
CA GLU A 106 8.44 13.37 4.42
C GLU A 106 9.66 14.30 4.41
N ASP A 107 10.86 13.72 4.51
CA ASP A 107 12.10 14.47 4.36
C ASP A 107 12.28 14.92 2.91
N CYS A 108 11.91 16.16 2.59
CA CYS A 108 12.04 16.76 1.27
C CYS A 108 13.50 16.96 0.81
N THR A 109 14.49 16.85 1.70
CA THR A 109 15.90 17.12 1.37
C THR A 109 16.58 15.96 0.66
N VAL A 110 16.00 14.76 0.74
CA VAL A 110 16.46 13.57 0.01
C VAL A 110 15.62 13.33 -1.25
N PRO A 111 16.17 12.68 -2.30
CA PRO A 111 15.39 12.40 -3.50
C PRO A 111 14.28 11.37 -3.26
N THR A 112 13.27 11.39 -4.12
CA THR A 112 12.23 10.35 -4.22
C THR A 112 11.90 10.06 -5.68
N MET A 113 11.07 9.06 -5.94
CA MET A 113 10.58 8.74 -7.28
C MET A 113 9.07 8.57 -7.28
N VAL A 114 8.43 9.05 -8.34
CA VAL A 114 7.00 8.88 -8.61
C VAL A 114 6.78 8.19 -9.94
N VAL A 115 5.64 7.53 -10.08
CA VAL A 115 5.25 6.85 -11.33
C VAL A 115 4.38 7.79 -12.14
N ASP A 116 4.76 8.07 -13.38
CA ASP A 116 3.92 8.81 -14.32
C ASP A 116 3.05 7.86 -15.16
N ASP A 117 3.64 6.77 -15.66
CA ASP A 117 2.94 5.75 -16.43
C ASP A 117 3.63 4.39 -16.22
N LEU A 118 2.86 3.31 -16.17
CA LEU A 118 3.37 1.96 -16.11
C LEU A 118 2.38 1.03 -16.78
N ARG A 119 2.87 0.24 -17.74
CA ARG A 119 2.06 -0.68 -18.53
C ARG A 119 2.76 -2.00 -18.67
N ALA A 120 1.96 -3.05 -18.63
CA ALA A 120 2.37 -4.41 -18.95
C ALA A 120 1.39 -4.98 -19.97
N SER A 121 1.90 -5.70 -20.97
CA SER A 121 1.09 -6.41 -21.94
C SER A 121 0.96 -7.89 -21.55
N ALA A 122 -0.03 -8.57 -22.12
CA ALA A 122 -0.23 -10.00 -21.96
C ALA A 122 0.99 -10.83 -22.41
N GLU A 123 1.72 -10.35 -23.42
CA GLU A 123 2.94 -10.99 -23.95
C GLU A 123 4.18 -10.72 -23.09
N GLY A 124 4.02 -10.11 -21.90
CA GLY A 124 5.11 -9.84 -20.97
C GLY A 124 6.03 -8.69 -21.39
N ALA A 125 5.54 -7.78 -22.24
CA ALA A 125 6.21 -6.51 -22.50
C ALA A 125 5.87 -5.50 -21.39
N VAL A 126 6.85 -4.72 -20.95
CA VAL A 126 6.67 -3.64 -19.97
C VAL A 126 7.22 -2.36 -20.55
N ASP A 127 6.45 -1.29 -20.41
CA ASP A 127 6.86 0.07 -20.71
C ASP A 127 6.45 0.96 -19.52
N GLY A 128 7.31 1.88 -19.11
CA GLY A 128 7.01 2.76 -17.99
C GLY A 128 7.81 4.06 -18.02
N LEU A 129 7.26 5.06 -17.34
CA LEU A 129 7.89 6.34 -17.09
C LEU A 129 7.86 6.61 -15.58
N VAL A 130 9.06 6.66 -15.01
CA VAL A 130 9.28 7.04 -13.61
C VAL A 130 9.93 8.42 -13.60
N ARG A 131 9.55 9.26 -12.64
CA ARG A 131 10.15 10.58 -12.46
C ARG A 131 10.90 10.64 -11.14
N PHE A 132 12.19 10.91 -11.23
CA PHE A 132 13.06 11.21 -10.11
C PHE A 132 12.88 12.68 -9.68
N LEU A 133 12.46 12.86 -8.44
CA LEU A 133 12.34 14.17 -7.81
C LEU A 133 13.57 14.38 -6.95
N ARG A 134 14.42 15.34 -7.30
CA ARG A 134 15.58 15.68 -6.47
C ARG A 134 15.14 16.24 -5.14
N GLY A 135 15.97 16.07 -4.11
CA GLY A 135 15.79 16.78 -2.84
C GLY A 135 15.68 18.30 -3.07
N ASP A 136 15.03 19.01 -2.15
CA ASP A 136 14.92 20.47 -2.28
C ASP A 136 16.30 21.12 -2.39
N GLY A 137 16.52 21.88 -3.45
CA GLY A 137 17.85 22.44 -3.79
C GLY A 137 18.93 21.40 -4.14
N GLY A 138 18.65 20.10 -4.10
CA GLY A 138 19.62 19.02 -4.25
C GLY A 138 20.12 18.79 -5.70
N PRO A 139 21.16 17.94 -5.86
CA PRO A 139 21.74 17.56 -7.15
C PRO A 139 20.75 16.85 -8.08
N ARG A 140 21.13 16.70 -9.36
CA ARG A 140 20.29 16.00 -10.35
C ARG A 140 20.46 14.49 -10.20
N LEU A 141 19.60 13.75 -10.90
CA LEU A 141 19.74 12.31 -11.11
C LEU A 141 21.11 11.97 -11.71
N ASP A 142 21.83 11.03 -11.11
CA ASP A 142 22.97 10.36 -11.75
C ASP A 142 22.43 9.29 -12.71
N ALA A 143 22.65 9.48 -14.01
CA ALA A 143 22.15 8.59 -15.05
C ALA A 143 22.70 7.16 -14.93
N GLU A 144 23.95 7.00 -14.47
CA GLU A 144 24.62 5.70 -14.39
C GLU A 144 24.21 4.90 -13.13
N SER A 145 23.58 5.57 -12.17
CA SER A 145 23.09 4.94 -10.93
C SER A 145 21.82 4.09 -11.12
N VAL A 146 21.11 4.28 -12.24
CA VAL A 146 19.74 3.78 -12.42
C VAL A 146 19.72 2.28 -12.72
N THR A 147 19.00 1.54 -11.89
CA THR A 147 18.75 0.11 -12.10
C THR A 147 17.26 -0.20 -11.97
N ALA A 148 16.77 -1.13 -12.78
CA ALA A 148 15.41 -1.65 -12.68
C ALA A 148 15.43 -3.18 -12.81
N ARG A 149 14.93 -3.87 -11.79
CA ARG A 149 14.86 -5.34 -11.78
C ARG A 149 13.64 -5.84 -11.02
N THR A 150 13.04 -6.92 -11.48
CA THR A 150 12.02 -7.62 -10.71
C THR A 150 12.63 -8.28 -9.45
N LEU A 151 11.78 -8.67 -8.49
CA LEU A 151 12.23 -9.35 -7.27
C LEU A 151 12.91 -10.71 -7.54
N ASP A 152 12.53 -11.40 -8.61
CA ASP A 152 13.15 -12.64 -9.11
C ASP A 152 14.37 -12.39 -10.02
N GLY A 153 14.72 -11.13 -10.27
CA GLY A 153 16.00 -10.74 -10.88
C GLY A 153 15.97 -10.46 -12.39
N HIS A 154 14.81 -10.52 -13.04
CA HIS A 154 14.66 -10.08 -14.43
C HIS A 154 14.97 -8.59 -14.54
N ARG A 155 15.90 -8.22 -15.43
CA ARG A 155 16.35 -6.83 -15.61
C ARG A 155 15.53 -6.15 -16.69
N LEU A 156 15.11 -4.92 -16.40
CA LEU A 156 14.52 -4.03 -17.40
C LEU A 156 15.62 -3.10 -17.95
N HIS A 157 15.48 -2.71 -19.21
CA HIS A 157 16.26 -1.63 -19.78
C HIS A 157 15.79 -0.29 -19.20
N THR A 158 16.75 0.58 -18.93
CA THR A 158 16.53 1.91 -18.35
C THR A 158 17.19 2.95 -19.25
N HIS A 159 16.49 4.06 -19.48
CA HIS A 159 17.05 5.25 -20.11
C HIS A 159 16.76 6.47 -19.22
N ALA A 160 17.80 6.99 -18.58
CA ALA A 160 17.70 8.14 -17.68
C ALA A 160 17.93 9.45 -18.44
N ILE A 161 17.12 10.46 -18.13
CA ILE A 161 17.19 11.81 -18.71
C ILE A 161 17.29 12.82 -17.56
N PRO A 162 18.51 13.06 -17.01
CA PRO A 162 18.72 13.90 -15.83
C PRO A 162 18.23 15.34 -15.95
N SER A 163 18.12 15.87 -17.18
CA SER A 163 17.62 17.21 -17.42
C SER A 163 16.14 17.37 -17.02
N ARG A 164 15.37 16.28 -17.12
CA ARG A 164 13.95 16.19 -16.78
C ARG A 164 13.67 15.40 -15.50
N GLY A 165 14.65 14.62 -15.04
CA GLY A 165 14.46 13.63 -13.97
C GLY A 165 13.72 12.38 -14.45
N ASP A 166 13.50 12.24 -15.76
CA ASP A 166 12.74 11.11 -16.32
C ASP A 166 13.61 9.85 -16.37
N ILE A 167 13.00 8.71 -16.05
CA ILE A 167 13.56 7.37 -16.17
C ILE A 167 12.56 6.55 -16.98
N GLU A 168 12.90 6.29 -18.23
CA GLU A 168 12.13 5.43 -19.12
C GLU A 168 12.53 3.97 -18.85
N LEU A 169 11.52 3.12 -18.63
CA LEU A 169 11.66 1.69 -18.38
C LEU A 169 11.11 0.92 -19.57
N SER A 170 11.84 -0.08 -20.05
CA SER A 170 11.32 -1.02 -21.05
C SER A 170 11.83 -2.45 -20.80
N GLY A 171 10.98 -3.44 -21.05
CA GLY A 171 11.30 -4.84 -20.82
C GLY A 171 10.44 -5.77 -21.64
N ARG A 172 10.88 -7.01 -21.83
CA ARG A 172 10.13 -8.07 -22.51
C ARG A 172 10.43 -9.42 -21.87
N GLY A 173 9.50 -10.36 -22.01
CA GLY A 173 9.69 -11.74 -21.57
C GLY A 173 9.45 -11.94 -20.08
N LEU A 174 8.66 -11.08 -19.45
CA LEU A 174 8.06 -11.40 -18.16
C LEU A 174 7.02 -12.51 -18.34
N SER A 175 7.00 -13.48 -17.43
CA SER A 175 5.96 -14.51 -17.41
C SER A 175 4.61 -13.91 -17.01
N ALA A 176 3.53 -14.65 -17.28
CA ALA A 176 2.21 -14.32 -16.74
C ALA A 176 2.25 -14.22 -15.21
N GLY A 177 1.36 -13.39 -14.65
CA GLY A 177 1.22 -13.19 -13.21
C GLY A 177 1.70 -11.83 -12.71
N LYS A 178 1.78 -11.69 -11.38
CA LYS A 178 2.23 -10.45 -10.73
C LYS A 178 3.74 -10.38 -10.66
N HIS A 179 4.28 -9.23 -11.06
CA HIS A 179 5.68 -8.86 -10.87
C HIS A 179 5.78 -7.63 -9.98
N THR A 180 6.94 -7.45 -9.35
CA THR A 180 7.28 -6.20 -8.66
C THR A 180 8.65 -5.77 -9.15
N VAL A 181 8.68 -4.70 -9.95
CA VAL A 181 9.93 -4.08 -10.41
C VAL A 181 10.43 -3.14 -9.30
N VAL A 182 11.66 -3.35 -8.87
CA VAL A 182 12.39 -2.45 -7.97
C VAL A 182 13.25 -1.55 -8.86
N VAL A 183 12.92 -0.26 -8.84
CA VAL A 183 13.72 0.79 -9.46
C VAL A 183 14.56 1.44 -8.37
N SER A 184 15.88 1.50 -8.56
CA SER A 184 16.80 2.22 -7.67
C SER A 184 17.57 3.23 -8.50
N ALA A 185 17.71 4.44 -7.97
CA ALA A 185 18.44 5.55 -8.58
C ALA A 185 19.09 6.39 -7.48
N ALA A 186 20.15 7.11 -7.81
CA ALA A 186 20.82 8.05 -6.93
C ALA A 186 20.92 9.43 -7.60
N ASP A 187 21.08 10.45 -6.77
CA ASP A 187 21.53 11.75 -7.27
C ASP A 187 23.06 11.79 -7.46
N GLU A 188 23.59 12.88 -8.03
CA GLU A 188 25.03 13.06 -8.30
C GLU A 188 25.91 13.04 -7.03
N ASP A 189 25.32 13.23 -5.85
CA ASP A 189 26.02 13.14 -4.55
C ASP A 189 25.94 11.72 -3.95
N GLY A 190 25.21 10.80 -4.60
CA GLY A 190 25.08 9.40 -4.20
C GLY A 190 23.91 9.11 -3.26
N THR A 191 23.00 10.06 -3.03
CA THR A 191 21.80 9.82 -2.20
C THR A 191 20.78 9.01 -2.97
N THR A 192 20.38 7.85 -2.45
CA THR A 192 19.56 6.89 -3.18
C THR A 192 18.06 7.04 -2.91
N ALA A 193 17.25 6.87 -3.95
CA ALA A 193 15.82 6.63 -3.88
C ALA A 193 15.49 5.22 -4.41
N THR A 194 14.45 4.59 -3.87
CA THR A 194 13.96 3.29 -4.34
C THR A 194 12.45 3.30 -4.48
N LEU A 195 11.95 2.75 -5.58
CA LEU A 195 10.53 2.66 -5.90
C LEU A 195 10.16 1.22 -6.26
N ARG A 196 9.03 0.74 -5.75
CA ARG A 196 8.48 -0.59 -6.06
C ARG A 196 7.25 -0.44 -6.94
N LEU A 197 7.30 -1.07 -8.10
CA LEU A 197 6.27 -1.00 -9.14
C LEU A 197 5.59 -2.36 -9.27
N PRO A 198 4.45 -2.59 -8.61
CA PRO A 198 3.67 -3.78 -8.85
C PRO A 198 3.01 -3.69 -10.24
N LEU A 199 3.12 -4.75 -11.04
CA LEU A 199 2.47 -4.86 -12.34
C LEU A 199 1.97 -6.29 -12.57
N TRP A 200 0.97 -6.44 -13.42
CA TRP A 200 0.41 -7.73 -13.78
C TRP A 200 0.58 -7.96 -15.28
N VAL A 201 1.14 -9.12 -15.63
CA VAL A 201 1.17 -9.65 -16.99
C VAL A 201 -0.02 -10.59 -17.11
N GLU A 202 -1.10 -10.12 -17.71
CA GLU A 202 -2.38 -10.84 -17.82
C GLU A 202 -3.08 -10.50 -19.14
N ASP A 203 -3.81 -11.46 -19.73
CA ASP A 203 -4.53 -11.29 -21.01
C ASP A 203 -5.57 -10.17 -20.95
N SER A 204 -6.21 -10.04 -19.80
CA SER A 204 -7.22 -9.02 -19.51
C SER A 204 -6.98 -8.44 -18.12
N PRO A 205 -6.99 -7.11 -17.95
CA PRO A 205 -6.89 -6.50 -16.63
C PRO A 205 -7.95 -7.03 -15.69
N HIS A 206 -7.54 -7.48 -14.51
CA HIS A 206 -8.48 -7.95 -13.50
C HIS A 206 -9.41 -6.85 -13.02
N THR A 207 -10.68 -7.19 -12.82
CA THR A 207 -11.65 -6.31 -12.16
C THR A 207 -12.28 -7.04 -10.98
N TRP A 208 -12.44 -6.32 -9.88
CA TRP A 208 -13.12 -6.84 -8.70
C TRP A 208 -14.64 -7.00 -8.90
N ALA A 209 -15.21 -6.42 -9.96
CA ALA A 209 -16.65 -6.50 -10.25
C ALA A 209 -17.07 -7.93 -10.65
N ASP A 210 -16.22 -8.63 -11.41
CA ASP A 210 -16.51 -9.96 -11.95
C ASP A 210 -15.53 -11.04 -11.41
N GLY A 211 -14.66 -10.69 -10.47
CA GLY A 211 -13.69 -11.61 -9.88
C GLY A 211 -14.31 -12.55 -8.84
N LEU A 212 -14.10 -13.87 -8.99
CA LEU A 212 -14.43 -14.84 -7.94
C LEU A 212 -13.38 -14.77 -6.82
N VAL A 213 -13.82 -14.35 -5.63
CA VAL A 213 -13.01 -14.35 -4.40
C VAL A 213 -13.35 -15.59 -3.58
N TYR A 214 -12.34 -16.37 -3.21
CA TYR A 214 -12.51 -17.54 -2.34
C TYR A 214 -11.90 -17.27 -0.97
N GLN A 215 -12.73 -17.27 0.08
CA GLN A 215 -12.27 -17.12 1.45
C GLN A 215 -11.74 -18.46 1.98
N VAL A 216 -10.49 -18.46 2.44
CA VAL A 216 -9.83 -19.61 3.05
C VAL A 216 -9.69 -19.37 4.55
N MET A 217 -10.48 -20.12 5.34
CA MET A 217 -10.25 -20.26 6.78
C MET A 217 -9.12 -21.26 6.98
N ILE A 218 -7.89 -20.78 7.17
CA ILE A 218 -6.66 -21.61 7.07
C ILE A 218 -6.75 -22.85 7.97
N ASP A 219 -7.13 -22.67 9.25
CA ASP A 219 -7.27 -23.77 10.23
C ASP A 219 -8.24 -24.87 9.79
N ARG A 220 -9.20 -24.56 8.91
CA ARG A 220 -10.31 -25.45 8.52
C ARG A 220 -10.20 -26.02 7.11
N PHE A 221 -9.16 -25.65 6.38
CA PHE A 221 -9.12 -25.93 4.94
C PHE A 221 -8.38 -27.23 4.61
N ALA A 222 -7.08 -27.24 4.84
CA ALA A 222 -6.21 -28.35 4.47
C ALA A 222 -4.92 -28.32 5.29
N ASP A 223 -4.30 -29.48 5.44
CA ASP A 223 -2.93 -29.63 5.93
C ASP A 223 -2.05 -30.33 4.87
N ALA A 224 -0.84 -30.75 5.25
CA ALA A 224 0.08 -31.43 4.34
C ALA A 224 -0.41 -32.81 3.85
N SER A 225 -1.43 -33.39 4.49
CA SER A 225 -2.02 -34.68 4.12
C SER A 225 -3.21 -34.54 3.16
N GLY A 226 -3.81 -33.35 3.07
CA GLY A 226 -4.91 -33.06 2.16
C GLY A 226 -5.96 -32.15 2.78
N THR A 227 -7.14 -32.11 2.16
CA THR A 227 -8.31 -31.44 2.71
C THR A 227 -8.67 -32.04 4.06
N LEU A 228 -8.99 -31.20 5.04
CA LEU A 228 -9.45 -31.69 6.34
C LEU A 228 -10.86 -32.25 6.20
N GLU A 229 -11.02 -33.55 6.42
CA GLU A 229 -12.31 -34.24 6.34
C GLU A 229 -12.97 -34.45 7.71
N ASP A 230 -12.16 -34.50 8.78
CA ASP A 230 -12.61 -34.72 10.14
C ASP A 230 -12.85 -33.41 10.90
N ASP A 231 -13.99 -33.31 11.57
CA ASP A 231 -14.25 -32.23 12.51
C ASP A 231 -13.33 -32.33 13.74
N PRO A 232 -12.86 -31.20 14.30
CA PRO A 232 -12.16 -31.23 15.58
C PRO A 232 -13.09 -31.74 16.68
N ALA A 233 -12.50 -32.31 17.73
CA ALA A 233 -13.23 -32.89 18.87
C ALA A 233 -14.26 -31.94 19.52
N ALA A 234 -14.06 -30.63 19.37
CA ALA A 234 -15.08 -29.62 19.60
C ALA A 234 -14.87 -28.44 18.63
N ILE A 235 -15.96 -27.76 18.26
CA ILE A 235 -15.93 -26.60 17.33
C ILE A 235 -14.97 -25.48 17.78
N GLY A 236 -14.78 -25.32 19.10
CA GLY A 236 -13.88 -24.35 19.69
C GLY A 236 -12.41 -24.72 19.63
N LEU A 237 -12.05 -25.93 19.19
CA LEU A 237 -10.67 -26.39 19.07
C LEU A 237 -10.17 -26.22 17.64
N ARG A 238 -8.84 -26.13 17.49
CA ARG A 238 -8.16 -26.11 16.19
C ARG A 238 -8.44 -27.39 15.41
N ALA A 239 -8.68 -27.27 14.11
CA ALA A 239 -8.77 -28.41 13.21
C ALA A 239 -7.42 -28.78 12.57
N GLY A 240 -6.44 -27.86 12.58
CA GLY A 240 -5.05 -28.16 12.23
C GLY A 240 -4.62 -27.79 10.82
N GLY A 241 -5.43 -27.02 10.09
CA GLY A 241 -5.10 -26.56 8.75
C GLY A 241 -3.95 -25.54 8.75
N THR A 242 -3.18 -25.53 7.67
CA THR A 242 -1.91 -24.79 7.56
C THR A 242 -1.77 -24.09 6.22
N LEU A 243 -0.86 -23.11 6.15
CA LEU A 243 -0.48 -22.44 4.90
C LEU A 243 0.05 -23.45 3.87
N ALA A 244 0.78 -24.48 4.30
CA ALA A 244 1.27 -25.55 3.44
C ALA A 244 0.11 -26.37 2.82
N GLY A 245 -0.98 -26.58 3.56
CA GLY A 245 -2.18 -27.21 3.01
C GLY A 245 -2.88 -26.33 1.97
N VAL A 246 -2.95 -25.02 2.18
CA VAL A 246 -3.46 -24.07 1.17
C VAL A 246 -2.58 -24.10 -0.08
N GLN A 247 -1.25 -24.07 0.09
CA GLN A 247 -0.28 -24.17 -1.00
C GLN A 247 -0.47 -25.47 -1.79
N ALA A 248 -0.68 -26.62 -1.13
CA ALA A 248 -0.89 -27.89 -1.81
C ALA A 248 -2.14 -27.88 -2.70
N GLN A 249 -3.24 -27.25 -2.26
CA GLN A 249 -4.45 -27.11 -3.08
C GLN A 249 -4.25 -26.14 -4.26
N LEU A 250 -3.45 -25.10 -4.06
CA LEU A 250 -3.04 -24.18 -5.12
C LEU A 250 -2.18 -24.88 -6.18
N ASP A 251 -1.19 -25.66 -5.77
CA ASP A 251 -0.31 -26.41 -6.67
C ASP A 251 -1.06 -27.52 -7.42
N ALA A 252 -2.11 -28.07 -6.80
CA ALA A 252 -3.02 -29.03 -7.43
C ALA A 252 -3.98 -28.40 -8.45
N GLY A 253 -3.98 -27.06 -8.62
CA GLY A 253 -4.86 -26.35 -9.54
C GLY A 253 -6.32 -26.28 -9.09
N TRP A 254 -6.61 -26.54 -7.82
CA TRP A 254 -7.99 -26.59 -7.31
C TRP A 254 -8.71 -25.25 -7.44
N PHE A 255 -8.01 -24.16 -7.08
CA PHE A 255 -8.55 -22.80 -7.18
C PHE A 255 -8.75 -22.37 -8.64
N GLU A 256 -7.82 -22.71 -9.53
CA GLU A 256 -7.94 -22.44 -10.97
C GLU A 256 -9.14 -23.18 -11.58
N ALA A 257 -9.34 -24.45 -11.22
CA ALA A 257 -10.47 -25.26 -11.69
C ALA A 257 -11.84 -24.68 -11.29
N LEU A 258 -11.90 -23.97 -10.16
CA LEU A 258 -13.09 -23.23 -9.71
C LEU A 258 -13.24 -21.85 -10.39
N GLY A 259 -12.22 -21.37 -11.11
CA GLY A 259 -12.20 -20.03 -11.68
C GLY A 259 -11.91 -18.93 -10.65
N VAL A 260 -11.26 -19.28 -9.53
CA VAL A 260 -10.91 -18.31 -8.49
C VAL A 260 -9.86 -17.34 -9.01
N SER A 261 -10.13 -16.05 -8.81
CA SER A 261 -9.25 -14.95 -9.22
C SER A 261 -8.55 -14.27 -8.04
N ALA A 262 -9.06 -14.47 -6.82
CA ALA A 262 -8.44 -14.01 -5.59
C ALA A 262 -8.70 -14.96 -4.42
N LEU A 263 -7.67 -15.21 -3.62
CA LEU A 263 -7.78 -15.85 -2.30
C LEU A 263 -7.90 -14.77 -1.24
N TRP A 264 -8.86 -14.93 -0.34
CA TRP A 264 -8.94 -14.16 0.90
C TRP A 264 -8.59 -15.06 2.07
N LEU A 265 -7.39 -14.86 2.63
CA LEU A 265 -6.93 -15.65 3.76
C LEU A 265 -7.48 -15.07 5.06
N SER A 266 -7.96 -15.94 5.96
CA SER A 266 -8.20 -15.59 7.36
C SER A 266 -6.95 -14.96 8.00
N PRO A 267 -7.07 -14.17 9.08
CA PRO A 267 -5.93 -13.47 9.67
C PRO A 267 -4.78 -14.43 10.00
N VAL A 268 -3.58 -14.04 9.56
CA VAL A 268 -2.36 -14.86 9.66
C VAL A 268 -1.52 -14.55 10.89
N TYR A 269 -1.92 -13.55 11.68
CA TYR A 269 -1.12 -12.98 12.76
C TYR A 269 -1.05 -13.89 14.00
N PRO A 270 0.02 -13.78 14.82
CA PRO A 270 0.14 -14.53 16.06
C PRO A 270 -1.04 -14.32 17.00
N VAL A 271 -1.60 -15.41 17.52
CA VAL A 271 -2.75 -15.41 18.45
C VAL A 271 -2.39 -16.04 19.79
N PRO A 272 -3.17 -15.84 20.86
CA PRO A 272 -2.85 -16.45 22.14
C PRO A 272 -3.05 -17.99 22.13
N ASP A 273 -2.15 -18.69 22.83
CA ASP A 273 -2.19 -20.15 22.98
C ASP A 273 -3.32 -20.62 23.91
N GLY A 274 -3.77 -21.87 23.69
CA GLY A 274 -4.75 -22.53 24.54
C GLY A 274 -6.20 -22.18 24.21
N THR A 275 -7.09 -22.35 25.19
CA THR A 275 -8.52 -22.07 25.04
C THR A 275 -9.00 -21.07 26.08
N TYR A 276 -9.89 -20.19 25.68
CA TYR A 276 -10.47 -19.14 26.50
C TYR A 276 -11.98 -19.28 26.58
N PRO A 277 -12.61 -18.97 27.73
CA PRO A 277 -14.05 -19.01 27.86
C PRO A 277 -14.71 -17.91 27.02
N THR A 278 -15.67 -18.29 26.20
CA THR A 278 -16.60 -17.37 25.54
C THR A 278 -17.58 -16.75 26.56
N LEU A 279 -18.36 -15.75 26.13
CA LEU A 279 -19.44 -15.16 26.95
C LEU A 279 -20.48 -16.19 27.40
N GLN A 280 -20.62 -17.29 26.66
CA GLN A 280 -21.52 -18.40 26.97
C GLN A 280 -20.83 -19.54 27.76
N GLY A 281 -19.56 -19.37 28.13
CA GLY A 281 -18.81 -20.33 28.95
C GLY A 281 -18.17 -21.50 28.18
N HIS A 282 -18.35 -21.59 26.85
CA HIS A 282 -17.64 -22.57 26.02
C HIS A 282 -16.17 -22.20 25.88
N GLN A 283 -15.27 -23.19 25.94
CA GLN A 283 -13.84 -22.99 25.71
C GLN A 283 -13.54 -22.89 24.20
N MET A 284 -12.78 -21.87 23.81
CA MET A 284 -12.44 -21.62 22.41
C MET A 284 -10.97 -21.21 22.25
N ALA A 285 -10.26 -21.87 21.36
CA ALA A 285 -8.94 -21.45 20.88
C ALA A 285 -9.10 -20.31 19.86
N ALA A 286 -8.07 -19.48 19.76
CA ALA A 286 -8.02 -18.34 18.84
C ALA A 286 -7.77 -18.74 17.36
N TYR A 287 -8.19 -19.94 16.95
CA TYR A 287 -7.91 -20.52 15.63
C TYR A 287 -8.40 -19.67 14.45
N HIS A 288 -9.35 -18.77 14.71
CA HIS A 288 -9.93 -17.88 13.72
C HIS A 288 -9.05 -16.68 13.35
N GLY A 289 -7.97 -16.39 14.11
CA GLY A 289 -7.02 -15.31 13.79
C GLY A 289 -7.40 -13.90 14.30
N TYR A 290 -8.68 -13.62 14.56
CA TYR A 290 -9.17 -12.31 15.05
C TYR A 290 -8.77 -11.86 16.47
N TRP A 291 -7.91 -12.59 17.19
CA TRP A 291 -7.36 -12.15 18.49
C TRP A 291 -5.84 -11.98 18.40
N PRO A 292 -5.34 -11.06 17.55
CA PRO A 292 -3.91 -10.91 17.35
C PRO A 292 -3.24 -10.43 18.64
N THR A 293 -2.09 -11.03 18.95
CA THR A 293 -1.18 -10.57 20.01
C THR A 293 -0.07 -9.67 19.47
N ALA A 294 0.09 -9.64 18.15
CA ALA A 294 1.04 -8.81 17.42
C ALA A 294 0.45 -8.38 16.07
N TYR A 295 0.78 -7.16 15.63
CA TYR A 295 0.36 -6.61 14.33
C TYR A 295 1.18 -7.13 13.14
N ALA A 296 2.24 -7.91 13.41
CA ALA A 296 3.13 -8.47 12.42
C ALA A 296 3.60 -9.88 12.83
N GLY A 297 4.06 -10.64 11.85
CA GLY A 297 4.43 -12.04 11.99
C GLY A 297 3.34 -12.99 11.50
N VAL A 298 3.71 -14.27 11.42
CA VAL A 298 2.80 -15.37 11.06
C VAL A 298 2.60 -16.27 12.28
N GLU A 299 1.36 -16.67 12.52
CA GLU A 299 0.96 -17.58 13.59
C GLU A 299 1.70 -18.93 13.46
N PRO A 300 2.54 -19.31 14.44
CA PRO A 300 3.38 -20.51 14.32
C PRO A 300 2.61 -21.81 14.09
N SER A 301 1.37 -21.91 14.57
CA SER A 301 0.55 -23.11 14.37
C SER A 301 0.02 -23.30 12.94
N ILE A 302 0.06 -22.25 12.10
CA ILE A 302 -0.37 -22.35 10.69
C ILE A 302 0.80 -22.36 9.71
N GLY A 303 2.01 -21.98 10.13
CA GLY A 303 3.21 -22.00 9.30
C GLY A 303 4.20 -20.88 9.63
N THR A 304 5.07 -20.58 8.67
CA THR A 304 6.14 -19.57 8.77
C THR A 304 5.91 -18.38 7.83
N GLU A 305 6.69 -17.30 8.01
CA GLU A 305 6.72 -16.19 7.05
C GLU A 305 7.18 -16.62 5.65
N GLU A 306 8.05 -17.63 5.57
CA GLU A 306 8.50 -18.20 4.30
C GLU A 306 7.35 -18.95 3.60
N ASP A 307 6.57 -19.73 4.34
CA ASP A 307 5.39 -20.41 3.80
C ASP A 307 4.37 -19.41 3.24
N LEU A 308 4.09 -18.33 3.98
CA LEU A 308 3.19 -17.28 3.50
C LEU A 308 3.74 -16.59 2.24
N ARG A 309 5.05 -16.32 2.20
CA ARG A 309 5.71 -15.71 1.04
C ARG A 309 5.60 -16.61 -0.18
N ASN A 310 5.85 -17.91 -0.02
CA ASN A 310 5.78 -18.90 -1.10
C ASN A 310 4.35 -19.05 -1.62
N LEU A 311 3.35 -19.09 -0.74
CA LEU A 311 1.94 -19.12 -1.10
C LEU A 311 1.54 -17.90 -1.93
N VAL A 312 1.91 -16.70 -1.46
CA VAL A 312 1.61 -15.45 -2.16
C VAL A 312 2.31 -15.39 -3.51
N GLN A 313 3.58 -15.82 -3.59
CA GLN A 313 4.32 -15.85 -4.85
C GLN A 313 3.73 -16.85 -5.85
N SER A 314 3.39 -18.06 -5.39
CA SER A 314 2.77 -19.10 -6.23
C SER A 314 1.40 -18.65 -6.75
N ALA A 315 0.57 -18.07 -5.88
CA ALA A 315 -0.76 -17.58 -6.27
C ALA A 315 -0.62 -16.50 -7.34
N HIS A 316 0.26 -15.52 -7.11
CA HIS A 316 0.56 -14.47 -8.07
C HIS A 316 1.08 -14.98 -9.42
N ALA A 317 1.92 -16.02 -9.42
CA ALA A 317 2.43 -16.64 -10.65
C ALA A 317 1.32 -17.33 -11.46
N GLN A 318 0.26 -17.78 -10.79
CA GLN A 318 -0.95 -18.36 -11.40
C GLN A 318 -2.03 -17.31 -11.73
N GLY A 319 -1.74 -16.00 -11.61
CA GLY A 319 -2.73 -14.95 -11.86
C GLY A 319 -3.73 -14.72 -10.72
N ILE A 320 -3.55 -15.40 -9.59
CA ILE A 320 -4.45 -15.35 -8.43
C ILE A 320 -3.96 -14.28 -7.44
N ARG A 321 -4.84 -13.35 -7.09
CA ARG A 321 -4.58 -12.30 -6.09
C ARG A 321 -4.69 -12.85 -4.68
N VAL A 322 -3.98 -12.27 -3.72
CA VAL A 322 -4.12 -12.62 -2.29
C VAL A 322 -4.54 -11.40 -1.50
N VAL A 323 -5.63 -11.55 -0.75
CA VAL A 323 -6.16 -10.59 0.21
C VAL A 323 -5.89 -11.13 1.61
N LEU A 324 -5.26 -10.32 2.45
CA LEU A 324 -5.08 -10.62 3.87
C LEU A 324 -6.18 -9.92 4.67
N ASP A 325 -6.81 -10.66 5.58
CA ASP A 325 -7.72 -10.07 6.56
C ASP A 325 -6.92 -9.31 7.62
N VAL A 326 -7.15 -8.00 7.74
CA VAL A 326 -6.40 -7.09 8.62
C VAL A 326 -7.27 -6.73 9.82
N ILE A 327 -6.69 -6.81 11.03
CA ILE A 327 -7.36 -6.50 12.28
C ILE A 327 -6.78 -5.17 12.80
N PRO A 328 -7.48 -4.04 12.57
CA PRO A 328 -7.01 -2.72 12.94
C PRO A 328 -7.07 -2.47 14.45
#